data_AF-A0AAE1J5G3-F1
#
_entry.id   AF-A0AAE1J5G3-F1
#
_cell.length_a   1.000
_cell.length_b   1.000
_cell.length_c   1.000
_cell.angle_alpha   90.00
_cell.angle_beta   90.00
_cell.angle_gamma   90.00
#
_symmetry.space_group_name_H-M   'P 1'
#
loop_
_entity.id
_entity.type
_entity.pdbx_description
1 polymer ?
#
loop_
_entity_poly.entity_id
_entity_poly.type
_entity_poly.pdbx_seq_one_letter_code
_entity_poly.pdbx_strand_id
1 'polypeptide(L)'
;MHIISFGADGMATDLCMSSSIHIERVCIAAALYTLVKYMGIGEETFCADDSPSPFHRPSLEFADDDTRNRTIGMVQQMYKTLKPDLRPIAEQIVVKHHPYIDILPFPTLRRNLIMHQKQIDEDEFLNDTLTGLICWGGAGTSRSDTDNATGHAATETVWDVRSWEAKTWFLKKYWWLLGGEDGELVRQSEWWRSVRGEELNADLVAFKS
;
A
#
# COMPACT_ATOMS: atom_id res chain seq x y z
N MET A 1 -23.79 -4.37 -18.51
CA MET A 1 -22.39 -4.17 -18.91
C MET A 1 -21.96 -2.83 -18.34
N HIS A 2 -21.23 -2.83 -17.22
CA HIS A 2 -20.72 -1.59 -16.64
C HIS A 2 -19.42 -1.25 -17.36
N ILE A 3 -19.41 -0.13 -18.09
CA ILE A 3 -18.20 0.39 -18.73
C ILE A 3 -17.53 1.25 -17.67
N ILE A 4 -16.34 0.83 -17.22
CA ILE A 4 -15.49 1.62 -16.33
C ILE A 4 -14.66 2.53 -17.23
N SER A 5 -14.92 3.84 -17.19
CA SER A 5 -14.22 4.83 -18.02
C SER A 5 -13.29 5.69 -17.17
N PHE A 6 -12.04 5.77 -17.61
CA PHE A 6 -10.98 6.60 -17.01
C PHE A 6 -10.84 7.87 -17.85
N GLY A 7 -11.07 9.04 -17.26
CA GLY A 7 -11.09 10.31 -18.00
C GLY A 7 -9.79 11.10 -17.87
N ALA A 8 -9.33 11.65 -18.99
CA ALA A 8 -8.63 12.94 -19.07
C ALA A 8 -9.54 13.88 -19.89
N ASP A 9 -9.71 15.12 -19.44
CA ASP A 9 -10.76 16.08 -19.85
C ASP A 9 -11.11 16.15 -21.36
N GLY A 10 -12.42 16.30 -21.66
CA GLY A 10 -12.90 16.87 -22.94
C GLY A 10 -14.26 16.41 -23.48
N MET A 11 -15.31 17.19 -23.13
CA MET A 11 -16.64 17.40 -23.76
C MET A 11 -17.66 16.25 -24.02
N ALA A 12 -18.87 16.49 -23.49
CA ALA A 12 -20.11 15.69 -23.54
C ALA A 12 -20.73 15.58 -24.95
N THR A 13 -21.52 14.56 -25.31
CA THR A 13 -22.84 14.19 -24.76
C THR A 13 -23.28 12.85 -25.37
N ASP A 14 -23.82 11.92 -24.57
CA ASP A 14 -25.00 11.12 -24.96
C ASP A 14 -25.65 10.43 -23.75
N LEU A 15 -26.98 10.50 -23.67
CA LEU A 15 -27.77 10.15 -22.49
C LEU A 15 -28.19 8.67 -22.52
N CYS A 16 -27.26 7.77 -22.18
CA CYS A 16 -27.59 6.45 -21.63
C CYS A 16 -27.24 6.53 -20.14
N MET A 17 -28.10 6.05 -19.23
CA MET A 17 -27.80 5.94 -17.79
C MET A 17 -26.75 4.83 -17.55
N SER A 18 -25.60 4.95 -18.20
CA SER A 18 -24.40 4.20 -17.90
C SER A 18 -23.88 4.76 -16.58
N SER A 19 -23.95 3.95 -15.52
CA SER A 19 -23.23 4.25 -14.30
C SER A 19 -21.74 4.18 -14.64
N SER A 20 -21.16 5.32 -15.01
CA SER A 20 -19.72 5.48 -15.18
C SER A 20 -19.08 5.48 -13.79
N ILE A 21 -18.32 4.44 -13.48
CA ILE A 21 -17.47 4.41 -12.30
C ILE A 21 -16.20 5.21 -12.65
N HIS A 22 -16.05 6.38 -12.05
CA HIS A 22 -14.83 7.19 -12.19
C HIS A 22 -13.88 6.85 -11.03
N ILE A 23 -12.64 6.52 -11.36
CA ILE A 23 -11.60 6.18 -10.38
C ILE A 23 -10.42 7.12 -10.63
N GLU A 24 -10.13 7.95 -9.64
CA GLU A 24 -9.07 8.96 -9.73
C GLU A 24 -7.74 8.43 -9.21
N ARG A 25 -6.63 9.03 -9.66
CA ARG A 25 -5.29 8.74 -9.13
C ARG A 25 -4.96 9.71 -8.00
N VAL A 26 -4.52 9.16 -6.88
CA VAL A 26 -3.99 9.93 -5.74
C VAL A 26 -2.50 10.15 -5.95
N CYS A 27 -2.02 11.36 -5.66
CA CYS A 27 -0.58 11.65 -5.61
C CYS A 27 0.10 10.73 -4.57
N ILE A 28 1.12 9.98 -4.97
CA ILE A 28 1.77 9.01 -4.07
C ILE A 28 2.38 9.66 -2.84
N ALA A 29 3.05 10.80 -2.99
CA ALA A 29 3.58 11.54 -1.84
C ALA A 29 2.46 11.93 -0.85
N ALA A 30 1.29 12.35 -1.35
CA ALA A 30 0.14 12.68 -0.51
C ALA A 30 -0.48 11.43 0.15
N ALA A 31 -0.53 10.31 -0.56
CA ALA A 31 -1.00 9.03 -0.02
C ALA A 31 -0.07 8.52 1.10
N LEU A 32 1.25 8.54 0.88
CA LEU A 32 2.24 8.16 1.89
C LEU A 32 2.18 9.10 3.11
N TYR A 33 2.07 10.41 2.90
CA TYR A 33 1.91 11.36 4.00
C TYR A 33 0.63 11.10 4.81
N THR A 34 -0.47 10.75 4.13
CA THR A 34 -1.72 10.36 4.81
C THR A 34 -1.52 9.11 5.66
N LEU A 35 -0.77 8.13 5.17
CA LEU A 35 -0.44 6.91 5.92
C LEU A 35 0.45 7.22 7.14
N VAL A 36 1.46 8.07 7.00
CA VAL A 36 2.30 8.53 8.14
C VAL A 36 1.43 9.16 9.24
N LYS A 37 0.52 10.07 8.86
CA LYS A 37 -0.41 10.71 9.80
C LYS A 37 -1.37 9.70 10.43
N TYR A 38 -1.91 8.79 9.63
CA TYR A 38 -2.80 7.73 10.10
C TYR A 38 -2.13 6.81 11.13
N MET A 39 -0.84 6.51 10.94
CA MET A 39 -0.04 5.69 11.85
C MET A 39 0.41 6.45 13.10
N GLY A 40 0.16 7.76 13.19
CA GLY A 40 0.58 8.59 14.32
C GLY A 40 2.09 8.77 14.41
N ILE A 41 2.82 8.58 13.31
CA ILE A 41 4.27 8.75 13.27
C ILE A 41 4.58 10.25 13.06
N GLY A 42 5.42 10.81 13.92
CA GLY A 42 5.88 12.19 13.78
C GLY A 42 6.75 12.37 12.53
N GLU A 43 6.66 13.52 11.87
CA GLU A 43 7.42 13.79 10.64
C GLU A 43 8.93 13.74 10.88
N GLU A 44 9.40 14.32 11.99
CA GLU A 44 10.81 14.24 12.40
C GLU A 44 11.26 12.79 12.62
N THR A 45 10.43 11.98 13.27
CA THR A 45 10.68 10.55 13.49
C THR A 45 10.68 9.76 12.19
N PHE A 46 9.86 10.16 11.21
CA PHE A 46 9.78 9.49 9.92
C PHE A 46 10.97 9.85 9.01
N CYS A 47 11.52 11.06 9.13
CA CYS A 47 12.61 11.53 8.28
C CYS A 47 14.01 11.31 8.87
N ALA A 48 14.13 10.68 10.04
CA ALA A 48 15.41 10.44 10.70
C ALA A 48 15.93 9.02 10.41
N ASP A 49 17.11 8.92 9.79
CA ASP A 49 17.71 7.67 9.27
C ASP A 49 17.67 6.48 10.25
N ASP A 50 17.95 6.70 11.54
CA ASP A 50 18.07 5.64 12.55
C ASP A 50 16.83 5.47 13.45
N SER A 51 15.71 6.04 13.05
CA SER A 51 14.47 6.00 13.81
C SER A 51 13.92 4.57 13.92
N PRO A 52 13.62 4.05 15.12
CA PRO A 52 13.02 2.73 15.27
C PRO A 52 11.51 2.78 15.03
N SER A 53 10.99 1.74 14.38
CA SER A 53 9.55 1.48 14.30
C SER A 53 8.85 1.59 15.66
N PRO A 54 7.67 2.24 15.75
CA PRO A 54 6.86 2.26 16.97
C PRO A 54 6.35 0.88 17.39
N PHE A 55 6.39 -0.12 16.49
CA PHE A 55 5.98 -1.49 16.79
C PHE A 55 7.10 -2.32 17.40
N HIS A 56 8.35 -2.02 17.09
CA HIS A 56 9.49 -2.80 17.55
C HIS A 56 9.58 -2.80 19.09
N ARG A 57 9.91 -3.96 19.65
CA ARG A 57 10.09 -4.16 21.10
C ARG A 57 11.51 -4.70 21.35
N PRO A 58 12.47 -3.84 21.71
CA PRO A 58 13.87 -4.26 21.95
C PRO A 58 14.01 -5.33 23.04
N SER A 59 13.06 -5.41 23.97
CA SER A 59 13.04 -6.42 25.03
C SER A 59 12.92 -7.86 24.52
N LEU A 60 12.62 -8.08 23.24
CA LEU A 60 12.43 -9.41 22.65
C LEU A 60 13.70 -10.06 22.09
N GLU A 61 14.81 -9.35 22.01
CA GLU A 61 16.08 -9.88 21.47
C GLU A 61 16.59 -11.09 22.27
N PHE A 62 16.38 -11.09 23.59
CA PHE A 62 16.86 -12.12 24.51
C PHE A 62 15.73 -12.86 25.25
N ALA A 63 14.47 -12.64 24.87
CA ALA A 63 13.33 -13.27 25.52
C ALA A 63 13.21 -14.75 25.16
N ASP A 64 12.68 -15.55 26.09
CA ASP A 64 12.20 -16.91 25.79
C ASP A 64 10.98 -16.88 24.85
N ASP A 65 10.67 -18.01 24.21
CA ASP A 65 9.61 -18.10 23.20
C ASP A 65 8.21 -17.81 23.77
N ASP A 66 7.93 -18.18 25.02
CA ASP A 66 6.64 -17.90 25.64
C ASP A 66 6.46 -16.40 25.87
N THR A 67 7.50 -15.73 26.38
CA THR A 67 7.52 -14.28 26.58
C THR A 67 7.44 -13.53 25.26
N ARG A 68 8.13 -14.02 24.22
CA ARG A 68 8.06 -13.49 22.85
C ARG A 68 6.63 -13.58 22.29
N ASN A 69 6.02 -14.76 22.33
CA ASN A 69 4.67 -14.98 21.80
C ASN A 69 3.61 -14.16 22.55
N ARG A 70 3.70 -14.07 23.89
CA ARG A 70 2.81 -13.22 24.70
C ARG A 70 2.93 -11.75 24.31
N THR A 71 4.15 -11.24 24.18
CA THR A 71 4.40 -9.83 23.84
C THR A 71 3.90 -9.51 22.43
N ILE A 72 4.14 -10.40 21.45
CA ILE A 72 3.62 -10.25 20.09
C ILE A 72 2.10 -10.12 20.12
N GLY A 73 1.41 -11.04 20.82
CA GLY A 73 -0.06 -10.99 20.95
C GLY A 73 -0.56 -9.71 21.64
N MET A 74 0.13 -9.24 22.68
CA MET A 74 -0.19 -7.97 23.35
C MET A 74 -0.07 -6.78 22.39
N VAL A 75 1.03 -6.66 21.65
CA VAL A 75 1.23 -5.56 20.70
C VAL A 75 0.20 -5.61 19.58
N GLN A 76 -0.07 -6.78 19.00
CA GLN A 76 -1.12 -6.93 17.99
C GLN A 76 -2.49 -6.52 18.51
N GLN A 77 -2.81 -6.85 19.77
CA GLN A 77 -4.06 -6.43 20.40
C GLN A 77 -4.12 -4.92 20.64
N MET A 78 -2.99 -4.27 20.98
CA MET A 78 -2.93 -2.80 21.13
C MET A 78 -3.27 -2.08 19.82
N TYR A 79 -2.84 -2.65 18.68
CA TYR A 79 -3.04 -2.06 17.35
C TYR A 79 -4.19 -2.69 16.55
N LYS A 80 -5.10 -3.43 17.20
CA LYS A 80 -6.23 -4.09 16.52
C LYS A 80 -7.18 -3.14 15.80
N THR A 81 -7.22 -1.88 16.24
CA THR A 81 -8.06 -0.82 15.65
C THR A 81 -7.48 -0.27 14.36
N LEU A 82 -6.21 -0.54 14.05
CA LEU A 82 -5.66 -0.24 12.74
C LEU A 82 -6.40 -1.02 11.65
N LYS A 83 -6.46 -0.44 10.46
CA LYS A 83 -6.98 -1.08 9.25
C LYS A 83 -6.19 -2.37 8.99
N PRO A 84 -6.84 -3.45 8.52
CA PRO A 84 -6.25 -4.78 8.46
C PRO A 84 -4.85 -4.83 7.84
N ASP A 85 -4.64 -4.17 6.71
CA ASP A 85 -3.36 -4.22 5.97
C ASP A 85 -2.23 -3.40 6.62
N LEU A 86 -2.54 -2.59 7.63
CA LEU A 86 -1.58 -1.80 8.42
C LEU A 86 -1.37 -2.33 9.84
N ARG A 87 -2.04 -3.41 10.22
CA ARG A 87 -1.79 -4.03 11.53
C ARG A 87 -0.36 -4.57 11.58
N PRO A 88 0.30 -4.52 12.75
CA PRO A 88 1.66 -4.99 12.90
C PRO A 88 1.72 -6.52 12.76
N ILE A 89 2.65 -7.00 11.94
CA ILE A 89 3.02 -8.41 11.84
C ILE A 89 4.12 -8.73 12.87
N ALA A 90 4.33 -10.02 13.14
CA ALA A 90 5.29 -10.47 14.16
C ALA A 90 6.71 -9.95 13.89
N GLU A 91 7.14 -9.95 12.63
CA GLU A 91 8.45 -9.48 12.20
C GLU A 91 8.69 -8.01 12.56
N GLN A 92 7.68 -7.13 12.41
CA GLN A 92 7.79 -5.72 12.81
C GLN A 92 7.96 -5.55 14.32
N ILE A 93 7.39 -6.46 15.11
CA ILE A 93 7.46 -6.38 16.57
C ILE A 93 8.84 -6.85 17.05
N VAL A 94 9.40 -7.89 16.41
CA VAL A 94 10.63 -8.56 16.86
C VAL A 94 11.90 -7.96 16.27
N VAL A 95 11.88 -7.49 15.02
CA VAL A 95 13.07 -7.04 14.30
C VAL A 95 13.12 -5.53 14.25
N LYS A 96 14.26 -4.91 14.61
CA LYS A 96 14.46 -3.46 14.46
C LYS A 96 14.44 -3.11 12.97
N HIS A 97 13.67 -2.08 12.62
CA HIS A 97 13.54 -1.55 11.27
C HIS A 97 12.99 -0.11 11.29
N HIS A 98 13.11 0.60 10.17
CA HIS A 98 12.66 1.99 10.04
C HIS A 98 11.14 2.09 9.81
N PRO A 99 10.44 3.12 10.34
CA PRO A 99 8.99 3.30 10.21
C PRO A 99 8.45 3.43 8.77
N TYR A 100 9.30 3.69 7.77
CA TYR A 100 8.86 3.73 6.36
C TYR A 100 8.22 2.40 5.91
N ILE A 101 8.66 1.29 6.49
CA ILE A 101 8.08 -0.03 6.19
C ILE A 101 6.68 -0.13 6.80
N ASP A 102 6.45 0.45 7.97
CA ASP A 102 5.20 0.33 8.72
C ASP A 102 4.01 0.97 8.01
N ILE A 103 4.26 2.00 7.19
CA ILE A 103 3.20 2.72 6.48
C ILE A 103 2.71 1.98 5.24
N LEU A 104 3.44 0.97 4.75
CA LEU A 104 3.09 0.24 3.53
C LEU A 104 1.91 -0.71 3.77
N PRO A 105 0.77 -0.58 3.07
CA PRO A 105 -0.40 -1.44 3.25
C PRO A 105 -0.23 -2.81 2.55
N PHE A 106 0.97 -3.40 2.65
CA PHE A 106 1.39 -4.61 1.95
C PHE A 106 2.06 -5.57 2.94
N PRO A 107 1.29 -6.40 3.68
CA PRO A 107 1.84 -7.27 4.72
C PRO A 107 3.01 -8.16 4.24
N THR A 108 2.96 -8.71 3.02
CA THR A 108 4.02 -9.56 2.47
C THR A 108 5.27 -8.75 2.16
N LEU A 109 5.12 -7.59 1.51
CA LEU A 109 6.25 -6.71 1.20
C LEU A 109 6.91 -6.22 2.49
N ARG A 110 6.13 -5.82 3.50
CA ARG A 110 6.64 -5.39 4.82
C ARG A 110 7.48 -6.48 5.46
N ARG A 111 6.93 -7.71 5.53
CA ARG A 111 7.64 -8.88 6.05
C ARG A 111 8.99 -9.07 5.37
N ASN A 112 8.98 -9.07 4.04
CA ASN A 112 10.17 -9.39 3.26
C ASN A 112 11.21 -8.25 3.32
N LEU A 113 10.78 -6.98 3.31
CA LEU A 113 11.69 -5.85 3.54
C LEU A 113 12.40 -5.96 4.89
N ILE A 114 11.69 -6.33 5.96
CA ILE A 114 12.28 -6.47 7.30
C ILE A 114 13.30 -7.61 7.35
N MET A 115 12.95 -8.76 6.77
CA MET A 115 13.82 -9.93 6.74
C MET A 115 15.07 -9.75 5.87
N HIS A 116 14.99 -8.87 4.86
CA HIS A 116 16.05 -8.65 3.88
C HIS A 116 16.60 -7.22 3.86
N GLN A 117 16.34 -6.43 4.90
CA GLN A 117 16.68 -4.99 4.98
C GLN A 117 18.13 -4.65 4.59
N LYS A 118 19.09 -5.54 4.90
CA LYS A 118 20.52 -5.34 4.56
C LYS A 118 20.84 -5.48 3.07
N GLN A 119 19.92 -6.03 2.29
CA GLN A 119 20.08 -6.26 0.85
C GLN A 119 19.36 -5.18 0.02
N ILE A 120 18.66 -4.26 0.67
CA ILE A 120 17.83 -3.24 0.05
C ILE A 120 18.46 -1.87 0.30
N ASP A 121 18.64 -1.11 -0.77
CA ASP A 121 18.94 0.31 -0.69
C ASP A 121 17.64 1.07 -0.38
N GLU A 122 17.59 1.70 0.80
CA GLU A 122 16.39 2.38 1.29
C GLU A 122 16.00 3.57 0.40
N ASP A 123 16.96 4.41 0.01
CA ASP A 123 16.71 5.59 -0.83
C ASP A 123 16.20 5.19 -2.21
N GLU A 124 16.82 4.16 -2.81
CA GLU A 124 16.38 3.60 -4.09
C GLU A 124 14.95 3.05 -3.99
N PHE A 125 14.66 2.28 -2.93
CA PHE A 125 13.33 1.69 -2.73
C PHE A 125 12.25 2.77 -2.50
N LEU A 126 12.55 3.83 -1.75
CA LEU A 126 11.61 4.94 -1.53
C LEU A 126 11.34 5.71 -2.82
N ASN A 127 12.39 6.00 -3.61
CA ASN A 127 12.23 6.63 -4.92
C ASN A 127 11.41 5.75 -5.89
N ASP A 128 11.68 4.45 -5.90
CA ASP A 128 10.94 3.51 -6.72
C ASP A 128 9.50 3.35 -6.27
N THR A 129 9.22 3.47 -4.97
CA THR A 129 7.86 3.49 -4.43
C THR A 129 7.10 4.72 -4.94
N LEU A 130 7.72 5.90 -4.93
CA LEU A 130 7.12 7.15 -5.42
C LEU A 130 6.77 7.11 -6.91
N THR A 131 7.58 6.41 -7.72
CA THR A 131 7.44 6.39 -9.19
C THR A 131 6.77 5.12 -9.71
N GLY A 132 6.82 4.02 -8.96
CA GLY A 132 6.43 2.68 -9.34
C GLY A 132 5.06 2.26 -8.83
N LEU A 133 4.58 2.87 -7.74
CA LEU A 133 3.23 2.62 -7.25
C LEU A 133 2.22 3.63 -7.79
N ILE A 134 0.98 3.19 -7.88
CA ILE A 134 -0.21 3.96 -8.22
C ILE A 134 -1.20 3.72 -7.08
N CYS A 135 -1.70 4.79 -6.48
CA CYS A 135 -2.79 4.74 -5.51
C CYS A 135 -4.05 5.27 -6.18
N TRP A 136 -5.10 4.45 -6.18
CA TRP A 136 -6.41 4.75 -6.72
C TRP A 136 -7.30 5.27 -5.60
N GLY A 137 -7.88 6.46 -5.79
CA GLY A 137 -8.80 7.09 -4.86
C GLY A 137 -10.21 6.53 -5.01
N GLY A 138 -11.03 6.69 -3.96
CA GLY A 138 -12.39 6.19 -3.90
C GLY A 138 -13.23 6.54 -5.13
N ALA A 139 -13.97 5.56 -5.65
CA ALA A 139 -14.98 5.75 -6.67
C ALA A 139 -16.11 6.62 -6.11
N GLY A 140 -15.99 7.94 -6.25
CA GLY A 140 -17.11 8.83 -6.01
C GLY A 140 -18.18 8.51 -7.03
N THR A 141 -19.29 7.88 -6.61
CA THR A 141 -20.54 8.07 -7.33
C THR A 141 -20.78 9.57 -7.31
N SER A 142 -20.64 10.23 -8.46
CA SER A 142 -21.03 11.63 -8.61
C SER A 142 -22.53 11.73 -8.37
N ARG A 143 -22.91 11.83 -7.10
CA ARG A 143 -24.16 12.44 -6.71
C ARG A 143 -23.82 13.92 -6.67
N SER A 144 -24.06 14.58 -7.81
CA SER A 144 -24.48 15.98 -7.79
C SER A 144 -25.49 16.11 -6.67
N ASP A 145 -25.15 16.86 -5.63
CA ASP A 145 -26.01 17.84 -4.99
C ASP A 145 -25.24 18.53 -3.86
N THR A 146 -24.93 19.80 -4.12
CA THR A 146 -24.89 20.92 -3.17
C THR A 146 -23.75 20.92 -2.12
N ASP A 147 -22.79 21.83 -2.37
CA ASP A 147 -22.09 22.66 -1.40
C ASP A 147 -21.55 21.97 -0.12
N ASN A 148 -20.48 21.16 -0.25
CA ASN A 148 -19.25 21.23 0.59
C ASN A 148 -18.21 20.14 0.24
N ALA A 149 -17.91 19.89 -1.05
CA ALA A 149 -17.02 18.79 -1.46
C ALA A 149 -15.53 19.18 -1.38
N THR A 150 -15.00 19.39 -0.17
CA THR A 150 -13.55 19.32 0.05
C THR A 150 -13.14 17.84 -0.06
N GLY A 151 -12.06 17.54 -0.80
CA GLY A 151 -11.60 16.21 -1.24
C GLY A 151 -11.35 15.12 -0.18
N HIS A 152 -12.40 14.71 0.56
CA HIS A 152 -12.32 13.68 1.61
C HIS A 152 -12.48 12.24 1.10
N ALA A 153 -13.05 12.02 -0.09
CA ALA A 153 -13.32 10.66 -0.56
C ALA A 153 -12.08 9.90 -1.08
N ALA A 154 -11.07 10.62 -1.60
CA ALA A 154 -9.88 10.00 -2.19
C ALA A 154 -8.90 9.43 -1.15
N THR A 155 -8.92 9.96 0.08
CA THR A 155 -8.04 9.58 1.19
C THR A 155 -8.55 8.41 2.02
N GLU A 156 -9.80 7.95 1.82
CA GLU A 156 -10.43 6.91 2.63
C GLU A 156 -9.97 5.47 2.31
N THR A 157 -9.08 5.29 1.34
CA THR A 157 -8.73 3.95 0.85
C THR A 157 -7.24 3.67 0.82
N VAL A 158 -6.38 4.64 1.17
CA VAL A 158 -4.91 4.53 1.07
C VAL A 158 -4.32 3.42 1.94
N TRP A 159 -5.00 3.00 3.00
CA TRP A 159 -4.61 1.92 3.91
C TRP A 159 -5.04 0.51 3.46
N ASP A 160 -5.75 0.40 2.34
CA ASP A 160 -6.25 -0.86 1.81
C ASP A 160 -5.42 -1.25 0.59
N VAL A 161 -4.84 -2.45 0.59
CA VAL A 161 -4.02 -2.94 -0.54
C VAL A 161 -4.76 -2.85 -1.86
N ARG A 162 -6.09 -2.98 -1.85
CA ARG A 162 -6.94 -2.96 -3.06
C ARG A 162 -6.88 -1.62 -3.78
N SER A 163 -6.52 -0.55 -3.09
CA SER A 163 -6.35 0.78 -3.68
C SER A 163 -5.04 0.94 -4.42
N TRP A 164 -4.14 -0.04 -4.39
CA TRP A 164 -2.80 0.10 -4.92
C TRP A 164 -2.56 -0.78 -6.13
N GLU A 165 -1.78 -0.26 -7.06
CA GLU A 165 -1.25 -0.97 -8.21
C GLU A 165 0.24 -0.66 -8.33
N ALA A 166 1.05 -1.69 -8.53
CA ALA A 166 2.45 -1.54 -8.90
C ALA A 166 2.61 -1.62 -10.42
N LYS A 167 3.38 -0.71 -10.99
CA LYS A 167 3.78 -0.74 -12.41
C LYS A 167 4.57 -2.01 -12.72
N THR A 168 4.52 -2.44 -13.97
CA THR A 168 5.17 -3.67 -14.43
C THR A 168 6.66 -3.74 -14.10
N TRP A 169 7.40 -2.64 -14.24
CA TRP A 169 8.82 -2.61 -13.91
C TRP A 169 9.08 -2.77 -12.41
N PHE A 170 8.22 -2.21 -11.55
CA PHE A 170 8.32 -2.32 -10.10
C PHE A 170 8.09 -3.77 -9.67
N LEU A 171 7.05 -4.40 -10.25
CA LEU A 171 6.77 -5.83 -10.04
C LEU A 171 7.96 -6.71 -10.42
N LYS A 172 8.58 -6.46 -11.58
CA LYS A 172 9.76 -7.22 -12.03
C LYS A 172 10.96 -7.03 -11.09
N LYS A 173 11.23 -5.79 -10.67
CA LYS A 173 12.38 -5.46 -9.81
C LYS A 173 12.25 -6.09 -8.42
N TYR A 174 11.06 -6.02 -7.82
CA TYR A 174 10.84 -6.43 -6.44
C TYR A 174 10.04 -7.74 -6.32
N TRP A 175 9.92 -8.54 -7.39
CA TRP A 175 9.06 -9.72 -7.44
C TRP A 175 9.21 -10.66 -6.23
N TRP A 176 10.45 -10.97 -5.87
CA TRP A 176 10.75 -11.88 -4.77
C TRP A 176 10.38 -11.30 -3.39
N LEU A 177 10.43 -9.97 -3.23
CA LEU A 177 9.92 -9.28 -2.03
C LEU A 177 8.39 -9.22 -2.00
N LEU A 178 7.76 -9.21 -3.17
CA LEU A 178 6.32 -9.07 -3.30
C LEU A 178 5.56 -10.38 -3.05
N GLY A 179 6.25 -11.50 -2.82
CA GLY A 179 5.63 -12.81 -2.61
C GLY A 179 5.29 -13.56 -3.90
N GLY A 180 5.87 -13.13 -5.03
CA GLY A 180 5.60 -13.74 -6.32
C GLY A 180 4.13 -13.66 -6.74
N GLU A 181 3.62 -14.70 -7.39
CA GLU A 181 2.25 -14.72 -7.93
C GLU A 181 1.16 -14.65 -6.84
N ASP A 182 1.46 -15.15 -5.64
CA ASP A 182 0.52 -15.13 -4.51
C ASP A 182 0.52 -13.81 -3.73
N GLY A 183 1.45 -12.90 -4.06
CA GLY A 183 1.59 -11.60 -3.43
C GLY A 183 0.36 -10.72 -3.54
N GLU A 184 -0.06 -10.08 -2.45
CA GLU A 184 -1.27 -9.25 -2.43
C GLU A 184 -1.19 -8.10 -3.43
N LEU A 185 -0.06 -7.41 -3.51
CA LEU A 185 0.13 -6.28 -4.44
C LEU A 185 0.25 -6.76 -5.89
N VAL A 186 0.82 -7.95 -6.13
CA VAL A 186 0.93 -8.55 -7.47
C VAL A 186 -0.46 -8.86 -8.00
N ARG A 187 -1.25 -9.63 -7.24
CA ARG A 187 -2.63 -9.99 -7.60
C ARG A 187 -3.51 -8.76 -7.78
N GLN A 188 -3.34 -7.76 -6.92
CA GLN A 188 -4.11 -6.52 -7.02
C GLN A 188 -3.73 -5.72 -8.27
N SER A 189 -2.45 -5.68 -8.62
CA SER A 189 -1.99 -5.01 -9.84
C SER A 189 -2.55 -5.69 -11.09
N GLU A 190 -2.61 -7.03 -11.09
CA GLU A 190 -3.24 -7.79 -12.19
C GLU A 190 -4.73 -7.54 -12.30
N TRP A 191 -5.42 -7.47 -11.15
CA TRP A 191 -6.83 -7.11 -11.13
C TRP A 191 -7.07 -5.73 -11.75
N TRP A 192 -6.31 -4.70 -11.35
CA TRP A 192 -6.44 -3.35 -11.91
C TRP A 192 -6.20 -3.30 -13.42
N ARG A 193 -5.20 -4.03 -13.93
CA ARG A 193 -4.96 -4.15 -15.38
C ARG A 193 -6.11 -4.86 -16.10
N SER A 194 -6.63 -5.94 -15.52
CA SER A 194 -7.74 -6.70 -16.09
C SER A 194 -9.02 -5.86 -16.20
N VAL A 195 -9.27 -5.00 -15.21
CA VAL A 195 -10.40 -4.07 -15.20
C VAL A 195 -10.29 -3.02 -16.32
N ARG A 196 -9.07 -2.67 -16.74
CA ARG A 196 -8.81 -1.77 -17.88
C ARG A 196 -8.77 -2.47 -19.22
N GLY A 197 -8.93 -3.80 -19.27
CA GLY A 197 -8.78 -4.57 -20.49
C GLY A 197 -7.34 -4.61 -21.02
N GLU A 198 -6.34 -4.34 -20.16
CA GLU A 198 -4.94 -4.51 -20.53
C GLU A 198 -4.62 -6.02 -20.52
N GLU A 199 -4.23 -6.57 -21.69
CA GLU A 199 -3.75 -7.95 -21.77
C GLU A 199 -2.51 -8.13 -20.88
N LEU A 200 -2.40 -9.29 -20.21
CA LEU A 200 -1.24 -9.65 -19.41
C LEU A 200 0.02 -9.51 -20.29
N ASN A 201 0.86 -8.54 -19.96
CA ASN A 201 2.06 -8.25 -20.73
C ASN A 201 2.92 -9.52 -20.79
N ALA A 202 3.28 -9.98 -21.99
CA ALA A 202 3.97 -11.26 -22.22
C ALA A 202 5.26 -11.39 -21.38
N ASP A 203 5.90 -10.27 -21.09
CA ASP A 203 7.10 -10.24 -20.24
C ASP A 203 6.86 -10.61 -18.77
N LEU A 204 5.67 -10.37 -18.22
CA LEU A 204 5.33 -10.80 -16.86
C LEU A 204 5.02 -12.30 -16.83
N VAL A 205 4.42 -12.83 -17.89
CA VAL A 205 4.17 -14.27 -18.04
C VAL A 205 5.48 -15.06 -18.09
N ALA A 206 6.49 -14.53 -18.78
CA ALA A 206 7.84 -15.11 -18.81
C ALA A 206 8.56 -15.05 -17.45
N PHE A 207 8.22 -14.09 -16.57
CA PHE A 207 8.80 -13.96 -15.23
C PHE A 207 8.10 -14.85 -14.19
N LYS A 208 6.84 -15.21 -14.43
CA LYS A 208 6.05 -16.13 -13.60
C LYS A 208 6.40 -17.61 -13.81
N SER A 209 7.10 -17.95 -14.90
CA SER A 209 7.48 -19.31 -15.30
C SER A 209 8.81 -19.73 -14.66
#